data_AF-A0A2H0G856-F1
#
_entry.id   AF-A0A2H0G856-F1
#
_cell.length_a   1.000
_cell.length_b   1.000
_cell.length_c   1.000
_cell.angle_alpha   90.00
_cell.angle_beta   90.00
_cell.angle_gamma   90.00
#
_symmetry.space_group_name_H-M   'P 1'
#
loop_
_entity.id
_entity.type
_entity.pdbx_description
1 polymer ?
#
loop_
_entity_poly.entity_id
_entity_poly.type
_entity_poly.pdbx_seq_one_letter_code
_entity_poly.pdbx_strand_id
1 'polypeptide(L)'
;MEITKKLLIELQNRLKVGSRAGVHLNAIPARSRYKFDLTRLSHIDKHLPEKFINSLLSEQPLKFKISWKDNVPDLNSLFEEDQVQLVKITKSFENLINQTAAIESEKGINTFGFGFPLLVRRDQSDKKLTVAPILIWSLRIKRSKEFNTWEIHRDEDDPIYINEVLINHLQNDSKIEIEQLSSDLLDDGLINKDELLDICVRIIETINSSTPNNLRETLNDKLENIKPIADKNHYEKLPLTSNNSFIEFGGLFSIFEVQKQNIIHDYGNILDLKGATINLEDMEEYSFQPISSVETDPSQQGILHSLENTRNILIQGPPGTGKSQSLTAILVNALENQKKTIVVCEKRTALEVLHNSLNEKGLNYQCILIKDIIKDRRAVVNSVRDRIDISSYRSCRYTYSKENLDGILYKAKSLIDSINKKHIKLDTKLVGSKNWIRVVGELLSELKENEEEYHLEIEKGAFKYKSTELNNFLEVIRKGQLLYDDYKPNKNYSFLNPLKLIGDNPFVIEEQLKNDFLEYKIELKSI
;
A
#
# COMPACT_ATOMS: atom_id res chain seq x y z
N MET A 1 -6.14 14.19 -11.82
CA MET A 1 -6.64 12.82 -12.12
C MET A 1 -7.90 12.55 -11.31
N GLU A 2 -9.09 12.87 -11.83
CA GLU A 2 -10.33 12.68 -11.07
C GLU A 2 -10.58 11.20 -10.76
N ILE A 3 -10.96 10.89 -9.51
CA ILE A 3 -11.44 9.56 -9.15
C ILE A 3 -12.82 9.39 -9.78
N THR A 4 -12.85 8.77 -10.96
CA THR A 4 -14.11 8.52 -11.65
C THR A 4 -14.85 7.34 -11.03
N LYS A 5 -16.19 7.41 -11.04
CA LYS A 5 -17.06 6.28 -10.69
C LYS A 5 -16.67 5.00 -11.45
N LYS A 6 -16.27 5.14 -12.72
CA LYS A 6 -15.80 4.03 -13.56
C LYS A 6 -14.54 3.36 -12.99
N LEU A 7 -13.54 4.14 -12.59
CA LEU A 7 -12.30 3.63 -11.98
C LEU A 7 -12.58 2.89 -10.67
N LEU A 8 -13.40 3.47 -9.79
CA LEU A 8 -13.77 2.84 -8.52
C LEU A 8 -14.53 1.53 -8.72
N ILE A 9 -15.47 1.48 -9.66
CA ILE A 9 -16.18 0.24 -10.03
C ILE A 9 -15.19 -0.81 -10.56
N GLU A 10 -14.25 -0.41 -11.40
CA GLU A 10 -13.26 -1.33 -11.95
C GLU A 10 -12.31 -1.88 -10.87
N LEU A 11 -11.82 -1.03 -9.97
CA LEU A 11 -11.02 -1.45 -8.81
C LEU A 11 -11.83 -2.40 -7.90
N GLN A 12 -13.09 -2.05 -7.61
CA GLN A 12 -13.99 -2.89 -6.82
C GLN A 12 -14.21 -4.25 -7.49
N ASN A 13 -14.42 -4.30 -8.80
CA ASN A 13 -14.58 -5.55 -9.56
C ASN A 13 -13.32 -6.41 -9.56
N ARG A 14 -12.13 -5.80 -9.64
CA ARG A 14 -10.84 -6.50 -9.49
C ARG A 14 -10.61 -7.05 -8.08
N LEU A 15 -11.32 -6.54 -7.09
CA LEU A 15 -11.25 -7.03 -5.71
C LEU A 15 -12.31 -8.09 -5.40
N LYS A 16 -13.48 -8.04 -6.06
CA LYS A 16 -14.60 -9.02 -5.99
C LYS A 16 -14.25 -10.44 -6.49
N VAL A 17 -12.98 -10.82 -6.49
CA VAL A 17 -12.46 -12.14 -6.89
C VAL A 17 -12.78 -13.22 -5.84
N GLY A 18 -13.50 -12.87 -4.76
CA GLY A 18 -14.13 -13.84 -3.87
C GLY A 18 -15.15 -14.70 -4.62
N SER A 19 -14.69 -15.81 -5.18
CA SER A 19 -15.55 -16.76 -5.86
C SER A 19 -16.41 -17.48 -4.84
N ARG A 20 -17.71 -17.65 -5.11
CA ARG A 20 -18.60 -18.56 -4.35
C ARG A 20 -18.05 -20.00 -4.28
N ALA A 21 -17.13 -20.37 -5.17
CA ALA A 21 -16.43 -21.66 -5.12
C ALA A 21 -15.31 -21.72 -4.07
N GLY A 22 -14.87 -20.57 -3.56
CA GLY A 22 -13.82 -20.45 -2.54
C GLY A 22 -14.26 -21.06 -1.21
N VAL A 23 -13.28 -21.43 -0.39
CA VAL A 23 -13.54 -22.15 0.87
C VAL A 23 -14.43 -21.36 1.85
N HIS A 24 -14.38 -20.03 1.79
CA HIS A 24 -15.16 -19.14 2.64
C HIS A 24 -16.68 -19.24 2.42
N LEU A 25 -17.15 -19.62 1.22
CA LEU A 25 -18.59 -19.78 0.94
C LEU A 25 -18.98 -21.21 0.54
N ASN A 26 -17.97 -22.06 0.32
CA ASN A 26 -18.13 -23.46 -0.01
C ASN A 26 -17.10 -24.31 0.75
N ALA A 27 -17.48 -24.78 1.92
CA ALA A 27 -16.69 -25.68 2.76
C ALA A 27 -16.78 -27.15 2.35
N ILE A 28 -17.57 -27.50 1.32
CA ILE A 28 -17.70 -28.89 0.87
C ILE A 28 -16.34 -29.37 0.30
N PRO A 29 -15.72 -30.43 0.85
CA PRO A 29 -14.38 -30.87 0.43
C PRO A 29 -14.31 -31.33 -1.03
N ALA A 30 -15.30 -32.12 -1.47
CA ALA A 30 -15.35 -32.73 -2.80
C ALA A 30 -13.99 -33.37 -3.19
N ARG A 31 -13.48 -33.11 -4.40
CA ARG A 31 -12.15 -33.59 -4.87
C ARG A 31 -11.01 -32.59 -4.63
N SER A 32 -11.20 -31.61 -3.75
CA SER A 32 -10.19 -30.58 -3.50
C SER A 32 -8.97 -31.18 -2.80
N ARG A 33 -7.78 -30.71 -3.19
CA ARG A 33 -6.52 -31.08 -2.51
C ARG A 33 -6.27 -30.25 -1.25
N TYR A 34 -6.98 -29.14 -1.10
CA TYR A 34 -6.75 -28.14 -0.05
C TYR A 34 -7.94 -28.01 0.91
N LYS A 35 -8.97 -28.86 0.80
CA LYS A 35 -10.08 -28.92 1.75
C LYS A 35 -10.04 -30.28 2.42
N PHE A 36 -9.77 -30.29 3.71
CA PHE A 36 -9.65 -31.51 4.49
C PHE A 36 -10.69 -31.52 5.60
N ASP A 37 -11.64 -32.44 5.51
CA ASP A 37 -12.64 -32.68 6.54
C ASP A 37 -12.01 -33.31 7.78
N LEU A 38 -12.24 -32.68 8.95
CA LEU A 38 -11.74 -33.12 10.25
C LEU A 38 -12.08 -34.58 10.53
N THR A 39 -13.28 -35.02 10.16
CA THR A 39 -13.75 -36.39 10.46
C THR A 39 -12.92 -37.46 9.77
N ARG A 40 -12.18 -37.15 8.70
CA ARG A 40 -11.24 -38.11 8.08
C ARG A 40 -10.14 -38.56 9.05
N LEU A 41 -9.88 -37.81 10.11
CA LEU A 41 -8.98 -38.22 11.20
C LEU A 41 -9.51 -39.41 11.99
N SER A 42 -10.81 -39.73 11.92
CA SER A 42 -11.39 -40.91 12.57
C SER A 42 -10.81 -42.22 12.05
N HIS A 43 -10.21 -42.23 10.85
CA HIS A 43 -9.49 -43.37 10.29
C HIS A 43 -8.14 -43.63 11.01
N ILE A 44 -7.61 -42.65 11.76
CA ILE A 44 -6.40 -42.80 12.58
C ILE A 44 -6.78 -43.17 14.03
N ASP A 45 -7.73 -42.43 14.61
CA ASP A 45 -8.35 -42.71 15.91
C ASP A 45 -9.78 -42.17 15.88
N LYS A 46 -10.74 -43.04 16.21
CA LYS A 46 -12.17 -42.75 16.19
C LYS A 46 -12.53 -41.48 16.98
N HIS A 47 -11.83 -41.20 18.08
CA HIS A 47 -12.08 -40.04 18.94
C HIS A 47 -11.21 -38.81 18.62
N LEU A 48 -10.33 -38.89 17.61
CA LEU A 48 -9.42 -37.80 17.28
C LEU A 48 -10.12 -36.50 16.85
N PRO A 49 -11.22 -36.53 16.06
CA PRO A 49 -12.00 -35.32 15.75
C PRO A 49 -12.55 -34.62 16.99
N GLU A 50 -13.13 -35.39 17.93
CA GLU A 50 -13.72 -34.88 19.18
C GLU A 50 -12.63 -34.29 20.09
N LYS A 51 -11.51 -35.00 20.23
CA LYS A 51 -10.33 -34.51 20.96
C LYS A 51 -9.82 -33.20 20.39
N PHE A 52 -9.74 -33.08 19.06
CA PHE A 52 -9.27 -31.85 18.42
C PHE A 52 -10.19 -30.66 18.71
N ILE A 53 -11.51 -30.81 18.58
CA ILE A 53 -12.46 -29.72 18.89
C ILE A 53 -12.41 -29.35 20.38
N ASN A 54 -12.32 -30.34 21.27
CA ASN A 54 -12.20 -30.07 22.70
C ASN A 54 -10.92 -29.30 23.02
N SER A 55 -9.76 -29.71 22.48
CA SER A 55 -8.51 -28.96 22.64
C SER A 55 -8.61 -27.57 22.01
N LEU A 56 -9.23 -27.42 20.83
CA LEU A 56 -9.39 -26.13 20.15
C LEU A 56 -10.15 -25.09 21.01
N LEU A 57 -11.16 -25.55 21.75
CA LEU A 57 -12.06 -24.73 22.58
C LEU A 57 -11.61 -24.61 24.05
N SER A 58 -10.56 -25.32 24.49
CA SER A 58 -10.12 -25.32 25.90
C SER A 58 -8.64 -25.01 26.13
N GLU A 59 -7.78 -25.19 25.13
CA GLU A 59 -6.34 -25.01 25.25
C GLU A 59 -5.87 -23.69 24.62
N GLN A 60 -5.00 -22.97 25.33
CA GLN A 60 -4.25 -21.81 24.85
C GLN A 60 -2.88 -21.75 25.55
N PRO A 61 -1.75 -21.84 24.82
CA PRO A 61 -1.65 -22.11 23.38
C PRO A 61 -2.09 -23.54 23.03
N LEU A 62 -2.71 -23.72 21.87
CA LEU A 62 -3.09 -25.05 21.37
C LEU A 62 -1.84 -25.75 20.84
N LYS A 63 -1.60 -26.99 21.28
CA LYS A 63 -0.56 -27.84 20.68
C LYS A 63 -1.08 -29.27 20.50
N PHE A 64 -1.61 -29.55 19.31
CA PHE A 64 -2.25 -30.82 19.00
C PHE A 64 -1.38 -31.69 18.10
N LYS A 65 -1.01 -32.88 18.58
CA LYS A 65 -0.21 -33.87 17.83
C LYS A 65 -1.13 -34.85 17.10
N ILE A 66 -0.91 -35.03 15.80
CA ILE A 66 -1.55 -36.05 14.97
C ILE A 66 -0.46 -37.02 14.52
N SER A 67 -0.50 -38.26 14.99
CA SER A 67 0.45 -39.30 14.58
C SER A 67 -0.28 -40.57 14.16
N TRP A 68 0.14 -41.13 13.03
CA TRP A 68 -0.17 -42.51 12.65
C TRP A 68 0.49 -43.50 13.62
N LYS A 69 1.77 -43.26 13.94
CA LYS A 69 2.70 -44.27 14.48
C LYS A 69 2.24 -44.83 15.82
N ASP A 70 1.61 -43.99 16.63
CA ASP A 70 1.22 -44.34 17.99
C ASP A 70 0.08 -45.39 18.01
N ASN A 71 -0.73 -45.46 16.95
CA ASN A 71 -1.90 -46.35 16.88
C ASN A 71 -1.77 -47.48 15.85
N VAL A 72 -0.95 -47.32 14.81
CA VAL A 72 -0.77 -48.33 13.75
C VAL A 72 0.73 -48.58 13.55
N PRO A 73 1.30 -49.61 14.21
CA PRO A 73 2.74 -49.91 14.14
C PRO A 73 3.20 -50.44 12.78
N ASP A 74 2.33 -51.13 12.02
CA ASP A 74 2.65 -51.69 10.70
C ASP A 74 1.53 -51.42 9.68
N LEU A 75 1.87 -50.69 8.61
CA LEU A 75 1.02 -50.40 7.44
C LEU A 75 0.43 -51.67 6.82
N ASN A 76 1.23 -52.73 6.73
CA ASN A 76 0.87 -53.95 6.02
C ASN A 76 -0.11 -54.84 6.80
N SER A 77 -0.33 -54.52 8.09
CA SER A 77 -1.28 -55.23 8.94
C SER A 77 -2.72 -54.72 8.82
N LEU A 78 -2.93 -53.57 8.17
CA LEU A 78 -4.24 -52.97 7.95
C LEU A 78 -4.89 -53.49 6.66
N PHE A 79 -6.23 -53.45 6.62
CA PHE A 79 -6.99 -53.68 5.40
C PHE A 79 -6.58 -52.68 4.29
N GLU A 80 -6.60 -53.12 3.03
CA GLU A 80 -6.21 -52.29 1.88
C GLU A 80 -6.97 -50.95 1.82
N GLU A 81 -8.24 -50.94 2.24
CA GLU A 81 -9.08 -49.72 2.28
C GLU A 81 -8.55 -48.68 3.27
N ASP A 82 -8.15 -49.10 4.47
CA ASP A 82 -7.61 -48.22 5.51
C ASP A 82 -6.23 -47.68 5.12
N GLN A 83 -5.39 -48.52 4.50
CA GLN A 83 -4.10 -48.08 3.97
C GLN A 83 -4.26 -46.95 2.95
N VAL A 84 -5.23 -47.09 2.03
CA VAL A 84 -5.51 -46.07 1.02
C VAL A 84 -5.99 -44.76 1.64
N GLN A 85 -6.83 -44.82 2.70
CA GLN A 85 -7.30 -43.62 3.38
C GLN A 85 -6.17 -42.88 4.10
N LEU A 86 -5.31 -43.62 4.80
CA LEU A 86 -4.19 -43.01 5.51
C LEU A 86 -3.18 -42.34 4.57
N VAL A 87 -2.86 -42.97 3.43
CA VAL A 87 -2.03 -42.35 2.38
C VAL A 87 -2.68 -41.06 1.85
N LYS A 88 -4.00 -41.05 1.66
CA LYS A 88 -4.72 -39.83 1.24
C LYS A 88 -4.67 -38.74 2.30
N ILE A 89 -4.70 -39.07 3.60
CA ILE A 89 -4.58 -38.10 4.69
C ILE A 89 -3.18 -37.48 4.67
N THR A 90 -2.13 -38.30 4.64
CA THR A 90 -0.73 -37.85 4.53
C THR A 90 -0.57 -36.89 3.35
N LYS A 91 -1.02 -37.28 2.16
CA LYS A 91 -0.92 -36.44 0.96
C LYS A 91 -1.69 -35.13 1.10
N SER A 92 -2.84 -35.12 1.78
CA SER A 92 -3.64 -33.91 1.98
C SER A 92 -2.93 -32.92 2.91
N PHE A 93 -2.37 -33.40 4.03
CA PHE A 93 -1.58 -32.56 4.94
C PHE A 93 -0.31 -32.03 4.29
N GLU A 94 0.44 -32.88 3.57
CA GLU A 94 1.65 -32.42 2.85
C GLU A 94 1.31 -31.35 1.81
N ASN A 95 0.21 -31.49 1.07
CA ASN A 95 -0.23 -30.46 0.13
C ASN A 95 -0.58 -29.14 0.84
N LEU A 96 -1.27 -29.20 1.97
CA LEU A 96 -1.64 -28.03 2.77
C LEU A 96 -0.40 -27.34 3.35
N ILE A 97 0.53 -28.10 3.93
CA ILE A 97 1.78 -27.58 4.49
C ILE A 97 2.60 -26.88 3.42
N ASN A 98 2.84 -27.55 2.28
CA ASN A 98 3.67 -27.01 1.21
C ASN A 98 3.05 -25.75 0.59
N GLN A 99 1.74 -25.75 0.35
CA GLN A 99 1.06 -24.59 -0.22
C GLN A 99 1.02 -23.41 0.76
N THR A 100 0.77 -23.67 2.05
CA THR A 100 0.78 -22.61 3.08
C THR A 100 2.18 -22.02 3.23
N ALA A 101 3.22 -22.85 3.28
CA ALA A 101 4.60 -22.38 3.38
C ALA A 101 5.03 -21.55 2.16
N ALA A 102 4.56 -21.90 0.96
CA ALA A 102 4.79 -21.09 -0.24
C ALA A 102 4.12 -19.71 -0.13
N ILE A 103 2.87 -19.65 0.31
CA ILE A 103 2.12 -18.40 0.49
C ILE A 103 2.75 -17.54 1.60
N GLU A 104 3.15 -18.15 2.72
CA GLU A 104 3.83 -17.45 3.81
C GLU A 104 5.23 -16.96 3.38
N SER A 105 5.96 -17.68 2.52
CA SER A 105 7.23 -17.16 1.99
C SER A 105 7.04 -15.95 1.06
N GLU A 106 5.99 -15.95 0.24
CA GLU A 106 5.74 -14.91 -0.76
C GLU A 106 5.03 -13.67 -0.18
N LYS A 107 3.91 -13.90 0.51
CA LYS A 107 3.05 -12.84 1.05
C LYS A 107 3.29 -12.61 2.54
N GLY A 108 3.92 -13.57 3.23
CA GLY A 108 4.14 -13.58 4.67
C GLY A 108 2.91 -13.84 5.54
N ILE A 109 1.74 -13.97 4.93
CA ILE A 109 0.49 -14.13 5.67
C ILE A 109 0.33 -15.61 5.98
N ASN A 110 0.05 -15.95 7.25
CA ASN A 110 -0.36 -17.30 7.58
C ASN A 110 -1.80 -17.50 7.08
N THR A 111 -1.99 -18.50 6.23
CA THR A 111 -3.28 -18.77 5.58
C THR A 111 -3.84 -20.13 5.93
N PHE A 112 -3.10 -20.97 6.65
CA PHE A 112 -3.67 -22.21 7.17
C PHE A 112 -4.65 -21.89 8.28
N GLY A 113 -5.83 -22.48 8.19
CA GLY A 113 -6.85 -22.28 9.19
C GLY A 113 -7.86 -23.41 9.23
N PHE A 114 -8.70 -23.33 10.24
CA PHE A 114 -9.76 -24.27 10.50
C PHE A 114 -11.09 -23.53 10.55
N GLY A 115 -12.01 -23.89 9.65
CA GLY A 115 -13.36 -23.34 9.59
C GLY A 115 -14.34 -24.21 10.38
N PHE A 116 -15.03 -23.61 11.35
CA PHE A 116 -15.99 -24.31 12.21
C PHE A 116 -16.94 -23.33 12.93
N PRO A 117 -18.12 -23.77 13.36
CA PRO A 117 -18.96 -24.73 12.67
C PRO A 117 -19.42 -24.17 11.30
N LEU A 118 -20.15 -24.96 10.52
CA LEU A 118 -20.60 -24.60 9.18
C LEU A 118 -22.06 -24.14 9.19
N LEU A 119 -22.34 -23.00 8.57
CA LEU A 119 -23.67 -22.54 8.24
C LEU A 119 -24.09 -23.13 6.88
N VAL A 120 -25.24 -23.79 6.84
CA VAL A 120 -25.84 -24.35 5.63
C VAL A 120 -27.12 -23.59 5.31
N ARG A 121 -27.19 -22.94 4.15
CA ARG A 121 -28.40 -22.23 3.67
C ARG A 121 -28.56 -22.27 2.16
N ARG A 122 -29.72 -21.79 1.69
CA ARG A 122 -29.91 -21.40 0.28
C ARG A 122 -30.06 -19.90 0.14
N ASP A 123 -29.41 -19.34 -0.86
CA ASP A 123 -29.47 -17.91 -1.15
C ASP A 123 -30.88 -17.49 -1.61
N GLN A 124 -31.29 -16.27 -1.25
CA GLN A 124 -32.58 -15.71 -1.66
C GLN A 124 -32.59 -15.36 -3.15
N SER A 125 -31.48 -14.81 -3.65
CA SER A 125 -31.36 -14.32 -5.03
C SER A 125 -31.43 -15.43 -6.09
N ASP A 126 -30.67 -16.51 -5.91
CA ASP A 126 -30.51 -17.56 -6.94
C ASP A 126 -30.76 -19.00 -6.44
N LYS A 127 -31.22 -19.16 -5.19
CA LYS A 127 -31.53 -20.46 -4.55
C LYS A 127 -30.35 -21.44 -4.53
N LYS A 128 -29.12 -20.99 -4.77
CA LYS A 128 -27.94 -21.85 -4.69
C LYS A 128 -27.61 -22.18 -3.24
N LEU A 129 -27.01 -23.36 -3.06
CA LEU A 129 -26.52 -23.82 -1.78
C LEU A 129 -25.24 -23.07 -1.38
N THR A 130 -25.23 -22.58 -0.15
CA THR A 130 -24.07 -21.96 0.50
C THR A 130 -23.76 -22.78 1.77
N VAL A 131 -22.53 -23.29 1.86
CA VAL A 131 -22.01 -24.03 3.03
C VAL A 131 -20.75 -23.32 3.45
N ALA A 132 -20.80 -22.53 4.52
CA ALA A 132 -19.73 -21.59 4.87
C ALA A 132 -19.33 -21.76 6.34
N PRO A 133 -18.03 -21.73 6.69
CA PRO A 133 -17.65 -21.70 8.08
C PRO A 133 -18.08 -20.38 8.71
N ILE A 134 -18.54 -20.45 9.96
CA ILE A 134 -18.94 -19.28 10.74
C ILE A 134 -17.70 -18.60 11.30
N LEU A 135 -16.88 -19.34 12.04
CA LEU A 135 -15.61 -18.89 12.56
C LEU A 135 -14.46 -19.56 11.83
N ILE A 136 -13.35 -18.84 11.73
CA ILE A 136 -12.10 -19.33 11.16
C ILE A 136 -11.02 -19.12 12.20
N TRP A 137 -10.41 -20.21 12.65
CA TRP A 137 -9.22 -20.19 13.50
C TRP A 137 -8.00 -20.15 12.60
N SER A 138 -7.17 -19.12 12.74
CA SER A 138 -5.82 -19.16 12.18
C SER A 138 -5.02 -20.20 12.95
N LEU A 139 -4.42 -21.15 12.24
CA LEU A 139 -3.64 -22.22 12.83
C LEU A 139 -2.32 -22.33 12.09
N ARG A 140 -1.36 -23.03 12.67
CA ARG A 140 -0.12 -23.38 11.98
C ARG A 140 0.07 -24.88 12.04
N ILE A 141 0.53 -25.45 10.93
CA ILE A 141 0.81 -26.88 10.82
C ILE A 141 2.26 -27.11 10.43
N LYS A 142 2.94 -27.99 11.16
CA LYS A 142 4.33 -28.37 10.89
C LYS A 142 4.47 -29.88 10.88
N ARG A 143 5.38 -30.36 10.04
CA ARG A 143 5.83 -31.74 10.07
C ARG A 143 6.81 -31.93 11.22
N SER A 144 6.58 -32.95 12.04
CA SER A 144 7.52 -33.32 13.11
C SER A 144 8.69 -34.15 12.55
N LYS A 145 9.75 -34.35 13.36
CA LYS A 145 10.86 -35.23 12.98
C LYS A 145 10.44 -36.70 12.90
N GLU A 146 9.39 -37.06 13.62
CA GLU A 146 8.79 -38.39 13.58
C GLU A 146 8.05 -38.63 12.26
N PHE A 147 8.14 -39.85 11.73
CA PHE A 147 7.49 -40.22 10.48
C PHE A 147 5.96 -40.15 10.62
N ASN A 148 5.26 -39.64 9.59
CA ASN A 148 3.80 -39.47 9.56
C ASN A 148 3.21 -38.81 10.81
N THR A 149 3.90 -37.78 11.31
CA THR A 149 3.51 -37.04 12.50
C THR A 149 3.47 -35.55 12.19
N TRP A 150 2.34 -34.92 12.49
CA TRP A 150 2.10 -33.50 12.29
C TRP A 150 1.71 -32.84 13.61
N GLU A 151 2.13 -31.60 13.78
CA GLU A 151 1.79 -30.78 14.94
C GLU A 151 1.03 -29.55 14.46
N ILE A 152 -0.18 -29.40 14.98
CA ILE A 152 -1.01 -28.21 14.79
C ILE A 152 -0.82 -27.34 16.04
N HIS A 153 -0.47 -26.08 15.83
CA HIS A 153 -0.27 -25.11 16.90
C HIS A 153 -1.10 -23.84 16.67
N ARG A 154 -1.49 -23.21 17.77
CA ARG A 154 -2.09 -21.86 17.83
C ARG A 154 -1.49 -21.12 19.01
N ASP A 155 -0.91 -19.96 18.77
CA ASP A 155 -0.41 -19.06 19.81
C ASP A 155 -1.38 -17.89 20.02
N GLU A 156 -1.14 -17.03 21.01
CA GLU A 156 -1.95 -15.80 21.25
C GLU A 156 -1.98 -14.85 20.04
N ASP A 157 -0.95 -14.91 19.21
CA ASP A 157 -0.79 -14.14 17.98
C ASP A 157 -1.65 -14.65 16.81
N ASP A 158 -2.16 -15.89 16.89
CA ASP A 158 -2.94 -16.49 15.82
C ASP A 158 -4.43 -16.21 16.06
N PRO A 159 -5.06 -15.35 15.25
CA PRO A 159 -6.38 -14.81 15.53
C PRO A 159 -7.49 -15.81 15.25
N ILE A 160 -8.60 -15.61 15.95
CA ILE A 160 -9.91 -16.21 15.62
C ILE A 160 -10.76 -15.08 15.07
N TYR A 161 -11.41 -15.29 13.94
CA TYR A 161 -12.26 -14.28 13.33
C TYR A 161 -13.50 -14.90 12.71
N ILE A 162 -14.56 -14.10 12.68
CA ILE A 162 -15.79 -14.46 11.97
C ILE A 162 -15.54 -14.36 10.46
N ASN A 163 -16.15 -15.25 9.71
CA ASN A 163 -16.01 -15.28 8.26
C ASN A 163 -16.66 -14.02 7.63
N GLU A 164 -15.85 -13.01 7.39
CA GLU A 164 -16.29 -11.73 6.81
C GLU A 164 -16.89 -11.90 5.41
N VAL A 165 -16.43 -12.88 4.64
CA VAL A 165 -16.98 -13.17 3.31
C VAL A 165 -18.43 -13.66 3.44
N LEU A 166 -18.70 -14.49 4.45
CA LEU A 166 -20.05 -14.91 4.76
C LEU A 166 -20.91 -13.71 5.18
N ILE A 167 -20.46 -12.88 6.13
CA ILE A 167 -21.23 -11.70 6.58
C ILE A 167 -21.62 -10.81 5.40
N ASN A 168 -20.64 -10.45 4.57
CA ASN A 168 -20.87 -9.61 3.41
C ASN A 168 -21.80 -10.27 2.38
N HIS A 169 -21.71 -11.59 2.21
CA HIS A 169 -22.63 -12.33 1.34
C HIS A 169 -24.07 -12.29 1.89
N LEU A 170 -24.26 -12.46 3.20
CA LEU A 170 -25.57 -12.39 3.86
C LEU A 170 -26.19 -10.98 3.78
N GLN A 171 -25.37 -9.93 3.92
CA GLN A 171 -25.81 -8.54 3.79
C GLN A 171 -26.24 -8.24 2.34
N ASN A 172 -25.48 -8.68 1.35
CA ASN A 172 -25.81 -8.45 -0.06
C ASN A 172 -27.03 -9.26 -0.54
N ASP A 173 -27.16 -10.52 -0.12
CA ASP A 173 -28.22 -11.42 -0.60
C ASP A 173 -29.56 -11.19 0.13
N SER A 174 -29.51 -10.96 1.43
CA SER A 174 -30.71 -10.93 2.30
C SER A 174 -30.83 -9.69 3.18
N LYS A 175 -29.93 -8.70 3.05
CA LYS A 175 -29.86 -7.49 3.91
C LYS A 175 -29.77 -7.81 5.41
N ILE A 176 -29.16 -8.94 5.73
CA ILE A 176 -28.93 -9.36 7.11
C ILE A 176 -27.62 -8.72 7.56
N GLU A 177 -27.70 -7.89 8.59
CA GLU A 177 -26.53 -7.32 9.24
C GLU A 177 -26.20 -8.17 10.47
N ILE A 178 -25.06 -8.84 10.44
CA ILE A 178 -24.51 -9.54 11.60
C ILE A 178 -23.56 -8.56 12.27
N GLU A 179 -23.86 -8.17 13.51
CA GLU A 179 -22.94 -7.37 14.30
C GLU A 179 -21.58 -8.07 14.39
N GLN A 180 -20.51 -7.33 14.07
CA GLN A 180 -19.16 -7.82 14.29
C GLN A 180 -19.00 -8.09 15.78
N LEU A 181 -18.56 -9.31 16.15
CA LEU A 181 -18.33 -9.68 17.54
C LEU A 181 -17.52 -8.59 18.23
N SER A 182 -17.95 -8.19 19.44
CA SER A 182 -17.22 -7.23 20.26
C SER A 182 -15.75 -7.66 20.34
N SER A 183 -14.83 -6.73 20.05
CA SER A 183 -13.37 -6.96 20.10
C SER A 183 -12.94 -7.70 21.35
N ASP A 184 -13.63 -7.45 22.45
CA ASP A 184 -13.38 -8.01 23.78
C ASP A 184 -13.50 -9.54 23.84
N LEU A 185 -14.34 -10.18 23.01
CA LEU A 185 -14.49 -11.65 22.96
C LEU A 185 -13.38 -12.35 22.15
N LEU A 186 -12.67 -11.60 21.30
CA LEU A 186 -11.59 -12.11 20.46
C LEU A 186 -10.20 -11.75 21.03
N ASP A 187 -10.17 -10.81 21.99
CA ASP A 187 -8.94 -10.31 22.59
C ASP A 187 -8.32 -11.29 23.61
N ASP A 188 -9.11 -12.17 24.23
CA ASP A 188 -8.59 -13.21 25.13
C ASP A 188 -7.97 -14.41 24.38
N GLY A 189 -8.22 -14.55 23.07
CA GLY A 189 -7.57 -15.56 22.21
C GLY A 189 -8.06 -17.01 22.41
N LEU A 190 -9.13 -17.23 23.17
CA LEU A 190 -9.86 -18.49 23.33
C LEU A 190 -11.35 -18.24 23.14
N ILE A 191 -12.04 -19.18 22.47
CA ILE A 191 -13.50 -19.20 22.41
C ILE A 191 -13.96 -20.47 23.11
N ASN A 192 -14.65 -20.31 24.22
CA ASN A 192 -15.15 -21.44 25.01
C ASN A 192 -16.39 -22.05 24.37
N LYS A 193 -16.76 -23.26 24.82
CA LYS A 193 -17.94 -23.98 24.34
C LYS A 193 -19.22 -23.14 24.42
N ASP A 194 -19.46 -22.46 25.54
CA ASP A 194 -20.66 -21.63 25.73
C ASP A 194 -20.69 -20.41 24.80
N GLU A 195 -19.55 -19.73 24.63
CA GLU A 195 -19.42 -18.57 23.74
C GLU A 195 -19.66 -18.96 22.29
N LEU A 196 -19.12 -20.10 21.87
CA LEU A 196 -19.37 -20.65 20.53
C LEU A 196 -20.86 -20.89 20.29
N LEU A 197 -21.55 -21.47 21.28
CA LEU A 197 -22.98 -21.71 21.21
C LEU A 197 -23.77 -20.39 21.15
N ASP A 198 -23.39 -19.37 21.93
CA ASP A 198 -24.01 -18.05 21.88
C ASP A 198 -23.86 -17.37 20.52
N ILE A 199 -22.70 -17.51 19.88
CA ILE A 199 -22.47 -17.03 18.51
C ILE A 199 -23.40 -17.77 17.53
N CYS A 200 -23.48 -19.09 17.64
CA CYS A 200 -24.33 -19.92 16.77
C CYS A 200 -25.82 -19.61 16.91
N VAL A 201 -26.30 -19.43 18.14
CA VAL A 201 -27.70 -19.08 18.44
C VAL A 201 -28.03 -17.71 17.85
N ARG A 202 -27.20 -16.70 18.12
CA ARG A 202 -27.40 -15.34 17.59
C ARG A 202 -27.49 -15.33 16.06
N ILE A 203 -26.57 -16.01 15.37
CA ILE A 203 -26.58 -16.06 13.90
C ILE A 203 -27.86 -16.70 13.37
N ILE A 204 -28.32 -17.79 13.96
CA ILE A 204 -29.54 -18.47 13.53
C ILE A 204 -30.78 -17.62 13.81
N GLU A 205 -30.83 -16.92 14.94
CA GLU A 205 -31.91 -15.98 15.27
C GLU A 205 -31.96 -14.78 14.32
N THR A 206 -30.81 -14.27 13.87
CA THR A 206 -30.77 -13.19 12.88
C THR A 206 -31.20 -13.67 11.49
N ILE A 207 -30.89 -14.91 11.11
CA ILE A 207 -31.16 -15.43 9.75
C ILE A 207 -32.56 -16.03 9.62
N ASN A 208 -33.02 -16.79 10.61
CA ASN A 208 -34.26 -17.56 10.50
C ASN A 208 -35.46 -16.78 11.03
N SER A 209 -36.60 -16.87 10.33
CA SER A 209 -37.83 -16.18 10.75
C SER A 209 -38.53 -16.84 11.94
N SER A 210 -38.19 -18.10 12.24
CA SER A 210 -38.74 -18.85 13.37
C SER A 210 -37.65 -19.76 13.94
N THR A 211 -37.30 -19.56 15.20
CA THR A 211 -36.31 -20.37 15.92
C THR A 211 -36.99 -21.26 16.97
N PRO A 212 -36.60 -22.53 17.11
CA PRO A 212 -37.13 -23.40 18.14
C PRO A 212 -36.61 -22.98 19.52
N ASN A 213 -37.47 -23.00 20.55
CA ASN A 213 -37.10 -22.62 21.92
C ASN A 213 -35.95 -23.45 22.51
N ASN A 214 -35.73 -24.69 22.03
CA ASN A 214 -34.67 -25.60 22.49
C ASN A 214 -33.41 -25.53 21.59
N LEU A 215 -33.18 -24.42 20.89
CA LEU A 215 -32.09 -24.29 19.92
C LEU A 215 -30.71 -24.51 20.57
N ARG A 216 -30.46 -23.92 21.75
CA ARG A 216 -29.18 -24.05 22.46
C ARG A 216 -28.88 -25.52 22.80
N GLU A 217 -29.85 -26.23 23.37
CA GLU A 217 -29.71 -27.66 23.73
C GLU A 217 -29.44 -28.51 22.50
N THR A 218 -30.20 -28.29 21.42
CA THR A 218 -30.02 -29.01 20.15
C THR A 218 -28.63 -28.78 19.53
N LEU A 219 -28.10 -27.56 19.65
CA LEU A 219 -26.76 -27.24 19.18
C LEU A 219 -25.69 -27.87 20.07
N ASN A 220 -25.90 -27.90 21.38
CA ASN A 220 -25.00 -28.56 22.33
C ASN A 220 -24.87 -30.06 22.04
N ASP A 221 -25.99 -30.76 21.84
CA ASP A 221 -25.99 -32.19 21.51
C ASP A 221 -25.28 -32.49 20.18
N LYS A 222 -25.42 -31.58 19.20
CA LYS A 222 -24.73 -31.70 17.92
C LYS A 222 -23.24 -31.39 18.01
N LEU A 223 -22.81 -30.53 18.93
CA LEU A 223 -21.40 -30.23 19.15
C LEU A 223 -20.66 -31.44 19.74
N GLU A 224 -21.34 -32.25 20.55
CA GLU A 224 -20.77 -33.48 21.14
C GLU A 224 -20.64 -34.62 20.13
N ASN A 225 -21.35 -34.56 19.00
CA ASN A 225 -21.31 -35.58 17.96
C ASN A 225 -20.94 -34.98 16.60
N ILE A 226 -19.62 -34.84 16.39
CA ILE A 226 -19.05 -34.28 15.16
C ILE A 226 -19.33 -35.20 13.98
N LYS A 227 -20.07 -34.68 12.99
CA LYS A 227 -20.44 -35.41 11.77
C LYS A 227 -19.57 -35.02 10.58
N PRO A 228 -19.38 -35.95 9.62
CA PRO A 228 -18.68 -35.65 8.38
C PRO A 228 -19.44 -34.61 7.56
N ILE A 229 -18.71 -33.75 6.85
CA ILE A 229 -19.30 -32.75 5.97
C ILE A 229 -19.93 -33.49 4.79
N ALA A 230 -21.25 -33.43 4.67
CA ALA A 230 -21.97 -34.17 3.64
C ALA A 230 -21.64 -33.67 2.21
N ASP A 231 -21.92 -34.53 1.22
CA ASP A 231 -21.78 -34.17 -0.18
C ASP A 231 -22.83 -33.15 -0.62
N LYS A 232 -22.53 -32.42 -1.70
CA LYS A 232 -23.44 -31.43 -2.30
C LYS A 232 -24.85 -32.01 -2.57
N ASN A 233 -24.93 -33.23 -3.08
CA ASN A 233 -26.19 -33.91 -3.38
C ASN A 233 -27.06 -34.17 -2.14
N HIS A 234 -26.44 -34.30 -0.96
CA HIS A 234 -27.16 -34.48 0.30
C HIS A 234 -27.85 -33.18 0.69
N TYR A 235 -27.10 -32.08 0.74
CA TYR A 235 -27.65 -30.75 1.06
C TYR A 235 -28.67 -30.25 0.04
N GLU A 236 -28.50 -30.59 -1.25
CA GLU A 236 -29.47 -30.25 -2.30
C GLU A 236 -30.84 -30.95 -2.11
N LYS A 237 -30.92 -32.06 -1.36
CA LYS A 237 -32.18 -32.74 -1.05
C LYS A 237 -32.91 -32.14 0.16
N LEU A 238 -32.22 -31.35 0.99
CA LEU A 238 -32.83 -30.75 2.18
C LEU A 238 -33.76 -29.58 1.80
N PRO A 239 -34.90 -29.40 2.50
CA PRO A 239 -35.86 -28.31 2.25
C PRO A 239 -35.36 -26.98 2.83
N LEU A 240 -34.18 -26.55 2.37
CA LEU A 240 -33.52 -25.33 2.80
C LEU A 240 -34.08 -24.10 2.08
N THR A 241 -34.20 -23.00 2.81
CA THR A 241 -34.52 -21.66 2.27
C THR A 241 -33.56 -20.62 2.84
N SER A 242 -33.67 -19.37 2.39
CA SER A 242 -32.89 -18.26 2.94
C SER A 242 -33.17 -17.99 4.42
N ASN A 243 -34.37 -18.36 4.88
CA ASN A 243 -34.87 -18.08 6.23
C ASN A 243 -35.06 -19.37 7.06
N ASN A 244 -34.55 -20.51 6.57
CA ASN A 244 -34.55 -21.80 7.25
C ASN A 244 -33.17 -22.44 7.05
N SER A 245 -32.17 -21.79 7.63
CA SER A 245 -30.78 -22.24 7.69
C SER A 245 -30.53 -23.09 8.92
N PHE A 246 -29.50 -23.93 8.88
CA PHE A 246 -29.05 -24.67 10.07
C PHE A 246 -27.53 -24.68 10.19
N ILE A 247 -27.06 -24.95 11.40
CA ILE A 247 -25.65 -25.10 11.71
C ILE A 247 -25.30 -26.58 11.80
N GLU A 248 -24.19 -26.93 11.16
CA GLU A 248 -23.58 -28.25 11.21
C GLU A 248 -22.19 -28.15 11.84
N PHE A 249 -21.94 -28.97 12.85
CA PHE A 249 -20.64 -29.03 13.54
C PHE A 249 -19.66 -29.92 12.79
N GLY A 250 -19.50 -29.67 11.49
CA GLY A 250 -18.44 -30.23 10.66
C GLY A 250 -17.23 -29.29 10.65
N GLY A 251 -16.03 -29.85 10.73
CA GLY A 251 -14.79 -29.09 10.76
C GLY A 251 -14.02 -29.18 9.45
N LEU A 252 -13.50 -28.06 8.96
CA LEU A 252 -12.70 -28.05 7.73
C LEU A 252 -11.33 -27.37 7.91
N PHE A 253 -10.26 -28.13 7.69
CA PHE A 253 -8.93 -27.55 7.48
C PHE A 253 -8.76 -27.13 6.03
N SER A 254 -8.32 -25.90 5.82
CA SER A 254 -8.08 -25.35 4.49
C SER A 254 -7.16 -24.14 4.53
N ILE A 255 -6.88 -23.60 3.34
CA ILE A 255 -6.19 -22.34 3.13
C ILE A 255 -7.25 -21.24 3.03
N PHE A 256 -7.30 -20.37 4.04
CA PHE A 256 -8.17 -19.22 4.14
C PHE A 256 -7.40 -17.94 3.80
N GLU A 257 -7.24 -17.65 2.51
CA GLU A 257 -6.67 -16.36 2.12
C GLU A 257 -7.67 -15.24 2.48
N VAL A 258 -7.20 -14.24 3.25
CA VAL A 258 -7.99 -13.06 3.62
C VAL A 258 -8.47 -12.37 2.34
N GLN A 259 -9.78 -12.38 2.12
CA GLN A 259 -10.37 -11.70 0.98
C GLN A 259 -10.56 -10.22 1.31
N LYS A 260 -10.26 -9.34 0.36
CA LYS A 260 -10.29 -7.88 0.49
C LYS A 260 -11.72 -7.29 0.57
N GLN A 261 -12.66 -7.99 1.21
CA GLN A 261 -14.08 -7.63 1.22
C GLN A 261 -14.37 -6.32 1.94
N ASN A 262 -13.67 -6.03 3.05
CA ASN A 262 -13.77 -4.73 3.71
C ASN A 262 -13.35 -3.58 2.77
N ILE A 263 -12.27 -3.78 2.02
CA ILE A 263 -11.82 -2.81 1.00
C ILE A 263 -12.90 -2.65 -0.10
N ILE A 264 -13.57 -3.73 -0.50
CA ILE A 264 -14.69 -3.68 -1.47
C ILE A 264 -15.86 -2.86 -0.93
N HIS A 265 -16.19 -3.03 0.35
CA HIS A 265 -17.20 -2.26 1.05
C HIS A 265 -16.80 -0.77 1.14
N ASP A 266 -15.54 -0.47 1.48
CA ASP A 266 -15.01 0.90 1.49
C ASP A 266 -15.13 1.55 0.11
N TYR A 267 -14.81 0.82 -0.96
CA TYR A 267 -15.05 1.30 -2.32
C TYR A 267 -16.53 1.56 -2.62
N GLY A 268 -17.44 0.76 -2.04
CA GLY A 268 -18.89 0.99 -2.10
C GLY A 268 -19.27 2.29 -1.41
N ASN A 269 -18.79 2.51 -0.19
CA ASN A 269 -19.01 3.75 0.56
C ASN A 269 -18.49 4.98 -0.22
N ILE A 270 -17.30 4.88 -0.82
CA ILE A 270 -16.74 5.94 -1.67
C ILE A 270 -17.59 6.19 -2.92
N LEU A 271 -18.17 5.14 -3.53
CA LEU A 271 -19.06 5.26 -4.68
C LEU A 271 -20.39 5.95 -4.34
N ASP A 272 -20.85 5.82 -3.09
CA ASP A 272 -22.07 6.44 -2.59
C ASP A 272 -21.88 7.90 -2.17
N LEU A 273 -20.64 8.32 -1.90
CA LEU A 273 -20.26 9.73 -1.71
C LEU A 273 -20.41 10.51 -3.02
N LYS A 274 -21.62 10.97 -3.32
CA LYS A 274 -21.89 11.89 -4.43
C LYS A 274 -21.25 13.26 -4.15
N GLY A 275 -20.36 13.72 -5.04
CA GLY A 275 -19.82 15.09 -5.02
C GLY A 275 -18.46 15.27 -4.34
N ALA A 276 -17.77 14.19 -3.95
CA ALA A 276 -16.41 14.29 -3.42
C ALA A 276 -15.39 14.46 -4.57
N THR A 277 -15.03 15.70 -4.88
CA THR A 277 -13.87 16.01 -5.72
C THR A 277 -12.64 16.12 -4.82
N ILE A 278 -11.68 15.20 -4.97
CA ILE A 278 -10.36 15.41 -4.37
C ILE A 278 -9.67 16.46 -5.23
N ASN A 279 -9.49 17.66 -4.69
CA ASN A 279 -8.72 18.67 -5.40
C ASN A 279 -7.27 18.16 -5.54
N LEU A 280 -6.82 18.02 -6.78
CA LEU A 280 -5.51 17.48 -7.16
C LEU A 280 -4.58 18.55 -7.69
N GLU A 281 -5.01 19.81 -7.62
CA GLU A 281 -4.14 20.96 -7.79
C GLU A 281 -2.96 20.87 -6.81
N ASP A 282 -1.83 21.44 -7.23
CA ASP A 282 -0.67 21.57 -6.37
C ASP A 282 -1.07 22.37 -5.13
N MET A 283 -0.56 21.94 -3.98
CA MET A 283 -1.02 22.48 -2.70
C MET A 283 -0.50 23.91 -2.54
N GLU A 284 -1.33 24.90 -2.86
CA GLU A 284 -1.07 26.28 -2.51
C GLU A 284 -0.86 26.36 -0.98
N GLU A 285 0.20 27.05 -0.56
CA GLU A 285 0.65 27.22 0.85
C GLU A 285 1.45 26.08 1.52
N TYR A 286 1.86 25.02 0.82
CA TYR A 286 2.72 24.01 1.44
C TYR A 286 4.20 24.42 1.48
N SER A 287 4.69 24.90 2.63
CA SER A 287 6.14 24.97 2.86
C SER A 287 6.68 23.56 3.12
N PHE A 288 7.42 23.01 2.17
CA PHE A 288 8.18 21.77 2.33
C PHE A 288 9.66 22.07 2.22
N GLN A 289 10.40 21.74 3.26
CA GLN A 289 11.83 21.90 3.33
C GLN A 289 12.49 20.68 2.63
N PRO A 290 13.33 20.83 1.59
CA PRO A 290 13.87 19.71 0.82
C PRO A 290 15.25 19.18 1.28
N ILE A 291 15.88 19.74 2.30
CA ILE A 291 17.18 19.33 2.85
C ILE A 291 16.95 18.23 3.90
N SER A 292 17.32 17.00 3.57
CA SER A 292 17.21 15.86 4.50
C SER A 292 18.45 15.69 5.38
N SER A 293 18.26 15.16 6.59
CA SER A 293 19.36 14.66 7.43
C SER A 293 20.02 13.36 6.92
N VAL A 294 19.47 12.75 5.86
CA VAL A 294 20.07 11.56 5.23
C VAL A 294 20.98 11.99 4.09
N GLU A 295 22.19 11.42 4.02
CA GLU A 295 23.09 11.68 2.90
C GLU A 295 22.48 11.21 1.58
N THR A 296 22.41 12.10 0.60
CA THR A 296 21.85 11.85 -0.74
C THR A 296 22.80 12.38 -1.80
N ASP A 297 22.92 11.67 -2.93
CA ASP A 297 23.61 12.19 -4.10
C ASP A 297 22.76 13.25 -4.84
N PRO A 298 23.33 14.01 -5.81
CA PRO A 298 22.60 15.08 -6.49
C PRO A 298 21.30 14.64 -7.17
N SER A 299 21.21 13.41 -7.68
CA SER A 299 19.98 12.90 -8.32
C SER A 299 18.90 12.62 -7.29
N GLN A 300 19.27 12.05 -6.14
CA GLN A 300 18.37 11.79 -5.02
C GLN A 300 17.90 13.07 -4.34
N GLN A 301 18.80 14.04 -4.14
CA GLN A 301 18.46 15.37 -3.62
C GLN A 301 17.50 16.10 -4.57
N GLY A 302 17.66 15.92 -5.88
CA GLY A 302 16.71 16.40 -6.89
C GLY A 302 15.27 15.89 -6.70
N ILE A 303 15.09 14.67 -6.20
CA ILE A 303 13.78 14.12 -5.84
C ILE A 303 13.18 14.90 -4.67
N LEU A 304 13.97 15.19 -3.63
CA LEU A 304 13.50 15.97 -2.47
C LEU A 304 13.11 17.40 -2.85
N HIS A 305 13.87 18.04 -3.75
CA HIS A 305 13.50 19.35 -4.29
C HIS A 305 12.23 19.30 -5.16
N SER A 306 11.99 18.20 -5.86
CA SER A 306 10.77 18.03 -6.65
C SER A 306 9.53 17.92 -5.75
N LEU A 307 9.66 17.34 -4.54
CA LEU A 307 8.56 17.26 -3.56
C LEU A 307 8.10 18.63 -3.03
N GLU A 308 8.92 19.68 -3.16
CA GLU A 308 8.53 21.05 -2.79
C GLU A 308 7.44 21.60 -3.71
N ASN A 309 7.49 21.26 -5.00
CA ASN A 309 6.61 21.86 -6.02
C ASN A 309 5.60 20.88 -6.61
N THR A 310 5.76 19.56 -6.39
CA THR A 310 4.93 18.55 -7.05
C THR A 310 4.27 17.63 -6.03
N ARG A 311 2.98 17.40 -6.22
CA ARG A 311 2.20 16.48 -5.38
C ARG A 311 2.49 15.00 -5.66
N ASN A 312 2.77 14.64 -6.91
CA ASN A 312 2.94 13.26 -7.36
C ASN A 312 4.28 13.10 -8.08
N ILE A 313 5.08 12.12 -7.65
CA ILE A 313 6.39 11.84 -8.23
C ILE A 313 6.50 10.35 -8.58
N LEU A 314 6.98 10.07 -9.79
CA LEU A 314 7.37 8.74 -10.21
C LEU A 314 8.90 8.62 -10.16
N ILE A 315 9.40 7.71 -9.33
CA ILE A 315 10.84 7.45 -9.19
C ILE A 315 11.15 6.12 -9.87
N GLN A 316 12.01 6.16 -10.89
CA GLN A 316 12.50 4.96 -11.57
C GLN A 316 14.02 4.86 -11.39
N GLY A 317 14.50 3.67 -11.02
CA GLY A 317 15.93 3.41 -10.88
C GLY A 317 16.28 1.96 -11.22
N PRO A 318 17.39 1.68 -11.93
CA PRO A 318 17.96 0.35 -12.08
C PRO A 318 18.28 -0.34 -10.74
N PRO A 319 18.45 -1.68 -10.68
CA PRO A 319 18.90 -2.34 -9.46
C PRO A 319 20.25 -1.79 -9.00
N GLY A 320 20.42 -1.58 -7.68
CA GLY A 320 21.65 -1.04 -7.10
C GLY A 320 21.75 0.50 -7.02
N THR A 321 20.82 1.27 -7.58
CA THR A 321 20.87 2.76 -7.56
C THR A 321 20.41 3.41 -6.25
N GLY A 322 20.49 2.70 -5.12
CA GLY A 322 20.15 3.27 -3.82
C GLY A 322 18.67 3.62 -3.61
N LYS A 323 17.72 3.01 -4.33
CA LYS A 323 16.28 3.32 -4.21
C LYS A 323 15.76 3.32 -2.76
N SER A 324 16.17 2.34 -1.95
CA SER A 324 15.77 2.27 -0.53
C SER A 324 16.34 3.44 0.28
N GLN A 325 17.55 3.91 -0.03
CA GLN A 325 18.14 5.10 0.58
C GLN A 325 17.37 6.36 0.17
N SER A 326 17.01 6.50 -1.10
CA SER A 326 16.18 7.61 -1.58
C SER A 326 14.82 7.65 -0.89
N LEU A 327 14.16 6.49 -0.74
CA LEU A 327 12.90 6.38 -0.01
C LEU A 327 13.07 6.72 1.48
N THR A 328 14.15 6.28 2.11
CA THR A 328 14.45 6.62 3.50
C THR A 328 14.64 8.12 3.68
N ALA A 329 15.38 8.79 2.77
CA ALA A 329 15.55 10.24 2.78
C ALA A 329 14.22 10.97 2.63
N ILE A 330 13.33 10.51 1.74
CA ILE A 330 11.98 11.07 1.57
C ILE A 330 11.17 10.95 2.87
N LEU A 331 11.21 9.78 3.52
CA LEU A 331 10.45 9.54 4.75
C LEU A 331 10.97 10.37 5.91
N VAL A 332 12.28 10.42 6.11
CA VAL A 332 12.91 11.26 7.13
C VAL A 332 12.58 12.72 6.88
N ASN A 333 12.73 13.19 5.64
CA ASN A 333 12.43 14.58 5.31
C ASN A 333 10.94 14.94 5.50
N ALA A 334 10.03 14.02 5.19
CA ALA A 334 8.61 14.22 5.46
C ALA A 334 8.31 14.33 6.97
N LEU A 335 8.99 13.55 7.81
CA LEU A 335 8.89 13.64 9.26
C LEU A 335 9.52 14.94 9.80
N GLU A 336 10.65 15.38 9.25
CA GLU A 336 11.28 16.69 9.55
C GLU A 336 10.31 17.85 9.27
N ASN A 337 9.50 17.71 8.22
CA ASN A 337 8.44 18.64 7.85
C ASN A 337 7.11 18.41 8.60
N GLN A 338 7.12 17.63 9.70
CA GLN A 338 5.98 17.34 10.57
C GLN A 338 4.78 16.70 9.84
N LYS A 339 5.04 15.96 8.76
CA LYS A 339 4.00 15.29 7.99
C LYS A 339 3.75 13.88 8.54
N LYS A 340 2.52 13.41 8.34
CA LYS A 340 2.16 12.00 8.57
C LYS A 340 2.41 11.24 7.27
N THR A 341 3.14 10.14 7.37
CA THR A 341 3.52 9.32 6.21
C THR A 341 2.92 7.92 6.32
N ILE A 342 2.48 7.38 5.19
CA ILE A 342 2.09 5.99 5.05
C ILE A 342 2.89 5.37 3.91
N VAL A 343 3.50 4.22 4.18
CA VAL A 343 4.26 3.47 3.18
C VAL A 343 3.50 2.20 2.87
N VAL A 344 3.22 1.98 1.59
CA VAL A 344 2.55 0.78 1.10
C VAL A 344 3.45 0.12 0.08
N CYS A 345 3.68 -1.19 0.23
CA CYS A 345 4.44 -1.95 -0.75
C CYS A 345 3.93 -3.39 -0.82
N GLU A 346 4.23 -4.07 -1.92
CA GLU A 346 3.82 -5.47 -2.15
C GLU A 346 4.67 -6.49 -1.37
N LYS A 347 5.98 -6.26 -1.28
CA LYS A 347 6.94 -7.22 -0.68
C LYS A 347 7.37 -6.83 0.71
N ARG A 348 7.11 -7.69 1.70
CA ARG A 348 7.47 -7.46 3.11
C ARG A 348 8.93 -7.08 3.33
N THR A 349 9.85 -7.73 2.62
CA THR A 349 11.28 -7.46 2.73
C THR A 349 11.63 -6.00 2.45
N ALA A 350 10.91 -5.33 1.55
CA ALA A 350 11.13 -3.91 1.27
C ALA A 350 10.69 -3.02 2.44
N LEU A 351 9.57 -3.36 3.11
CA LEU A 351 9.15 -2.65 4.33
C LEU A 351 10.12 -2.88 5.49
N GLU A 352 10.63 -4.09 5.66
CA GLU A 352 11.60 -4.43 6.71
C GLU A 352 12.91 -3.66 6.51
N VAL A 353 13.41 -3.55 5.28
CA VAL A 353 14.59 -2.75 4.97
C VAL A 353 14.38 -1.28 5.34
N LEU A 354 13.25 -0.69 4.94
CA LEU A 354 12.95 0.72 5.27
C LEU A 354 12.78 0.93 6.78
N HIS A 355 12.10 0.02 7.47
CA HIS A 355 11.91 0.07 8.91
C HIS A 355 13.25 -0.04 9.66
N ASN A 356 14.14 -0.94 9.23
CA ASN A 356 15.47 -1.06 9.81
C ASN A 356 16.32 0.20 9.58
N SER A 357 16.28 0.77 8.37
CA SER A 357 16.96 2.04 8.08
C SER A 357 16.44 3.20 8.94
N LEU A 358 15.13 3.26 9.22
CA LEU A 358 14.56 4.25 10.15
C LEU A 358 14.99 4.00 11.60
N ASN A 359 15.09 2.75 12.02
CA ASN A 359 15.57 2.37 13.36
C ASN A 359 17.04 2.75 13.56
N GLU A 360 17.89 2.52 12.56
CA GLU A 360 19.30 2.94 12.57
C GLU A 360 19.45 4.46 12.72
N LYS A 361 18.48 5.23 12.24
CA LYS A 361 18.41 6.69 12.41
C LYS A 361 17.75 7.13 13.73
N GLY A 362 17.38 6.20 14.60
CA GLY A 362 16.76 6.48 15.90
C GLY A 362 15.28 6.86 15.83
N LEU A 363 14.58 6.55 14.73
CA LEU A 363 13.17 6.87 14.52
C LEU A 363 12.21 5.72 14.86
N ASN A 364 12.68 4.70 15.57
CA ASN A 364 11.90 3.51 15.94
C ASN A 364 10.57 3.83 16.64
N TYR A 365 10.57 4.87 17.46
CA TYR A 365 9.39 5.27 18.23
C TYR A 365 8.38 6.06 17.39
N GLN A 366 8.79 6.59 16.24
CA GLN A 366 7.92 7.36 15.34
C GLN A 366 7.35 6.52 14.20
N CYS A 367 7.82 5.28 14.03
CA CYS A 367 7.34 4.35 13.02
C CYS A 367 6.67 3.12 13.65
N ILE A 368 5.85 2.45 12.85
CA ILE A 368 5.24 1.16 13.17
C ILE A 368 5.24 0.36 11.88
N LEU A 369 5.69 -0.90 11.94
CA LEU A 369 5.63 -1.82 10.83
C LEU A 369 4.42 -2.74 10.97
N ILE A 370 3.55 -2.76 9.96
CA ILE A 370 2.40 -3.66 9.87
C ILE A 370 2.67 -4.65 8.74
N LYS A 371 2.89 -5.92 9.08
CA LYS A 371 3.11 -7.04 8.15
C LYS A 371 1.82 -7.82 7.91
N ASP A 372 1.04 -8.01 8.97
CA ASP A 372 -0.23 -8.73 8.96
C ASP A 372 -1.27 -7.95 9.77
N ILE A 373 -2.38 -7.60 9.11
CA ILE A 373 -3.43 -6.74 9.68
C ILE A 373 -4.03 -7.35 10.94
N ILE A 374 -4.13 -8.69 10.99
CA ILE A 374 -4.83 -9.36 12.07
C ILE A 374 -3.85 -9.66 13.20
N LYS A 375 -2.71 -10.27 12.89
CA LYS A 375 -1.69 -10.61 13.89
C LYS A 375 -1.07 -9.37 14.55
N ASP A 376 -0.73 -8.35 13.76
CA ASP A 376 0.00 -7.19 14.30
C ASP A 376 -0.93 -6.20 15.02
N ARG A 377 -2.26 -6.39 14.97
CA ARG A 377 -3.24 -5.48 15.58
C ARG A 377 -2.93 -5.19 17.04
N ARG A 378 -2.73 -6.23 17.86
CA ARG A 378 -2.43 -6.07 19.29
C ARG A 378 -1.10 -5.35 19.51
N ALA A 379 -0.06 -5.73 18.78
CA ALA A 379 1.26 -5.08 18.85
C ALA A 379 1.18 -3.58 18.49
N VAL A 380 0.44 -3.24 17.43
CA VAL A 380 0.20 -1.86 16.99
C VAL A 380 -0.54 -1.07 18.07
N VAL A 381 -1.65 -1.63 18.60
CA VAL A 381 -2.46 -0.98 19.64
C VAL A 381 -1.63 -0.74 20.91
N ASN A 382 -0.90 -1.75 21.37
CA ASN A 382 -0.01 -1.62 22.54
C ASN A 382 1.07 -0.55 22.28
N SER A 383 1.69 -0.57 21.11
CA SER A 383 2.70 0.43 20.75
C SER A 383 2.13 1.86 20.69
N VAL A 384 0.86 2.04 20.32
CA VAL A 384 0.17 3.34 20.38
C VAL A 384 -0.18 3.70 21.83
N ARG A 385 -0.65 2.75 22.63
CA ARG A 385 -0.98 2.96 24.06
C ARG A 385 0.27 3.35 24.85
N ASP A 386 1.38 2.64 24.68
CA ASP A 386 2.66 2.97 25.29
C ASP A 386 3.10 4.40 24.94
N ARG A 387 2.84 4.84 23.69
CA ARG A 387 3.10 6.22 23.24
C ARG A 387 2.27 7.28 23.93
N ILE A 388 1.04 6.95 24.32
CA ILE A 388 0.13 7.86 25.02
C ILE A 388 0.43 7.88 26.53
N ASP A 389 0.71 6.72 27.11
CA ASP A 389 0.89 6.53 28.56
C ASP A 389 2.27 7.00 29.06
N ILE A 390 3.29 7.01 28.19
CA ILE A 390 4.62 7.57 28.48
C ILE A 390 4.52 9.11 28.57
N SER A 391 4.10 9.59 29.74
CA SER A 391 4.13 11.00 30.14
C SER A 391 5.54 11.62 30.11
N SER A 392 6.58 10.79 30.11
CA SER A 392 7.99 11.20 29.99
C SER A 392 8.38 11.72 28.61
N TYR A 393 7.56 11.56 27.55
CA TYR A 393 7.82 12.22 26.26
C TYR A 393 7.65 13.75 26.33
N ARG A 394 6.85 14.26 27.27
CA ARG A 394 6.82 15.71 27.58
C ARG A 394 8.12 16.21 28.22
N SER A 395 8.98 15.30 28.68
CA SER A 395 10.29 15.58 29.30
C SER A 395 11.47 15.35 28.35
N CYS A 396 11.23 15.09 27.04
CA CYS A 396 12.30 15.12 26.05
C CYS A 396 12.93 16.51 26.03
N ARG A 397 14.05 16.69 26.73
CA ARG A 397 14.89 17.88 26.61
C ARG A 397 15.48 17.85 25.21
N TYR A 398 14.91 18.63 24.30
CA TYR A 398 15.52 18.87 23.00
C TYR A 398 16.92 19.43 23.23
N THR A 399 17.96 18.67 22.85
CA THR A 399 19.36 19.08 22.98
C THR A 399 19.65 20.35 22.16
N TYR A 400 18.85 20.59 21.12
CA TYR A 400 18.97 21.71 20.21
C TYR A 400 17.63 22.44 20.08
N SER A 401 17.67 23.77 20.12
CA SER A 401 16.48 24.58 19.92
C SER A 401 16.08 24.62 18.45
N LYS A 402 14.79 24.81 18.18
CA LYS A 402 14.26 24.97 16.82
C LYS A 402 14.89 26.16 16.12
N GLU A 403 15.17 27.26 16.84
CA GLU A 403 15.78 28.45 16.22
C GLU A 403 17.19 28.17 15.69
N ASN A 404 17.97 27.31 16.36
CA ASN A 404 19.30 26.96 15.89
C ASN A 404 19.23 26.14 14.59
N LEU A 405 18.28 25.19 14.52
CA LEU A 405 18.03 24.41 13.29
C LEU A 405 17.61 25.33 12.14
N ASP A 406 16.66 26.22 12.37
CA ASP A 406 16.19 27.19 11.37
C ASP A 406 17.33 28.09 10.88
N GLY A 407 18.22 28.51 11.79
CA GLY A 407 19.42 29.27 11.46
C GLY A 407 20.42 28.51 10.58
N ILE A 408 20.61 27.21 10.84
CA ILE A 408 21.47 26.35 10.01
C ILE A 408 20.84 26.14 8.63
N LEU A 409 19.53 25.86 8.56
CA LEU A 409 18.80 25.67 7.31
C LEU A 409 18.83 26.93 6.45
N TYR A 410 18.66 28.11 7.05
CA TYR A 410 18.75 29.39 6.34
C TYR A 410 20.14 29.61 5.73
N LYS A 411 21.21 29.35 6.50
CA LYS A 411 22.59 29.45 6.01
C LYS A 411 22.85 28.47 4.86
N ALA A 412 22.40 27.22 5.01
CA ALA A 412 22.53 26.20 3.96
C ALA A 412 21.82 26.63 2.67
N LYS A 413 20.56 27.09 2.78
CA LYS A 413 19.78 27.59 1.64
C LYS A 413 20.45 28.78 0.95
N SER A 414 20.95 29.74 1.73
CA SER A 414 21.67 30.90 1.17
C SER A 414 22.94 30.50 0.42
N LEU A 415 23.68 29.49 0.89
CA LEU A 415 24.87 28.98 0.20
C LEU A 415 24.49 28.26 -1.10
N ILE A 416 23.48 27.40 -1.05
CA ILE A 416 22.94 26.70 -2.23
C ILE A 416 22.51 27.71 -3.29
N ASP A 417 21.74 28.73 -2.92
CA ASP A 417 21.28 29.78 -3.83
C ASP A 417 22.45 30.57 -4.43
N SER A 418 23.48 30.89 -3.63
CA SER A 418 24.66 31.58 -4.13
C SER A 418 25.43 30.74 -5.14
N ILE A 419 25.55 29.43 -4.92
CA ILE A 419 26.25 28.50 -5.82
C ILE A 419 25.44 28.35 -7.11
N ASN A 420 24.15 28.07 -7.01
CA ASN A 420 23.25 27.92 -8.15
C ASN A 420 23.22 29.17 -9.02
N LYS A 421 23.18 30.38 -8.45
CA LYS A 421 23.28 31.65 -9.19
C LYS A 421 24.58 31.76 -9.99
N LYS A 422 25.71 31.28 -9.45
CA LYS A 422 27.00 31.28 -10.18
C LYS A 422 26.96 30.29 -11.34
N HIS A 423 26.42 29.09 -11.15
CA HIS A 423 26.26 28.10 -12.23
C HIS A 423 25.34 28.60 -13.34
N ILE A 424 24.19 29.19 -12.99
CA ILE A 424 23.28 29.79 -13.97
C ILE A 424 24.02 30.86 -14.78
N LYS A 425 24.76 31.77 -14.12
CA LYS A 425 25.57 32.78 -14.81
C LYS A 425 26.60 32.16 -15.76
N LEU A 426 27.28 31.08 -15.35
CA LEU A 426 28.25 30.41 -16.22
C LEU A 426 27.59 29.78 -17.46
N ASP A 427 26.35 29.34 -17.35
CA ASP A 427 25.60 28.73 -18.45
C ASP A 427 24.83 29.75 -19.31
N THR A 428 24.76 31.02 -18.88
CA THR A 428 24.13 32.08 -19.69
C THR A 428 24.82 32.21 -21.05
N LYS A 429 23.99 32.22 -22.10
CA LYS A 429 24.43 32.43 -23.48
C LYS A 429 24.76 33.90 -23.68
N LEU A 430 25.99 34.20 -24.09
CA LEU A 430 26.47 35.57 -24.28
C LEU A 430 26.54 35.93 -25.76
N VAL A 431 27.17 35.09 -26.58
CA VAL A 431 27.36 35.31 -28.02
C VAL A 431 26.75 34.13 -28.79
N GLY A 432 25.61 34.37 -29.43
CA GLY A 432 24.85 33.33 -30.10
C GLY A 432 24.43 32.22 -29.13
N SER A 433 24.86 30.98 -29.40
CA SER A 433 24.62 29.81 -28.55
C SER A 433 25.71 29.54 -27.51
N LYS A 434 26.76 30.37 -27.44
CA LYS A 434 27.96 30.14 -26.63
C LYS A 434 27.84 30.82 -25.26
N ASN A 435 28.21 30.08 -24.22
CA ASN A 435 28.32 30.59 -22.86
C ASN A 435 29.72 31.19 -22.60
N TRP A 436 29.90 31.83 -21.44
CA TRP A 436 31.16 32.48 -21.07
C TRP A 436 32.39 31.58 -21.21
N ILE A 437 32.29 30.34 -20.72
CA ILE A 437 33.38 29.37 -20.75
C ILE A 437 33.80 29.08 -22.19
N ARG A 438 32.83 28.93 -23.10
CA ARG A 438 33.10 28.63 -24.51
C ARG A 438 33.66 29.83 -25.27
N VAL A 439 33.15 31.03 -25.01
CA VAL A 439 33.67 32.27 -25.63
C VAL A 439 35.12 32.53 -25.20
N VAL A 440 35.41 32.42 -23.90
CA VAL A 440 36.78 32.60 -23.39
C VAL A 440 37.70 31.47 -23.88
N GLY A 441 37.21 30.23 -23.93
CA GLY A 441 37.98 29.10 -24.44
C GLY A 441 38.39 29.27 -25.90
N GLU A 442 37.47 29.72 -26.76
CA GLU A 442 37.77 30.01 -28.17
C GLU A 442 38.76 31.18 -28.29
N LEU A 443 38.54 32.27 -27.55
CA LEU A 443 39.47 33.41 -27.53
C LEU A 443 40.88 32.98 -27.13
N LEU A 444 41.02 32.19 -26.06
CA LEU A 444 42.32 31.70 -25.60
C LEU A 444 42.95 30.71 -26.60
N SER A 445 42.15 29.94 -27.32
CA SER A 445 42.64 29.06 -28.39
C SER A 445 43.22 29.86 -29.55
N GLU A 446 42.51 30.89 -30.00
CA GLU A 446 42.98 31.79 -31.06
C GLU A 446 44.25 32.53 -30.64
N LEU A 447 44.28 33.07 -29.41
CA LEU A 447 45.46 33.75 -28.85
C LEU A 447 46.69 32.85 -28.70
N LYS A 448 46.52 31.52 -28.69
CA LYS A 448 47.62 30.56 -28.55
C LYS A 448 48.19 30.11 -29.89
N GLU A 449 47.40 30.18 -30.97
CA GLU A 449 47.81 29.80 -32.32
C GLU A 449 48.40 30.98 -33.12
N ASN A 450 48.12 32.23 -32.73
CA ASN A 450 48.65 33.43 -33.37
C ASN A 450 49.58 34.23 -32.43
N GLU A 451 50.84 34.43 -32.83
CA GLU A 451 51.80 35.35 -32.19
C GLU A 451 51.67 36.81 -32.69
N GLU A 452 50.73 37.09 -33.60
CA GLU A 452 50.48 38.46 -34.05
C GLU A 452 49.82 39.28 -32.92
N GLU A 453 50.40 40.44 -32.61
CA GLU A 453 49.74 41.44 -31.75
C GLU A 453 48.35 41.70 -32.31
N TYR A 454 47.31 41.22 -31.63
CA TYR A 454 45.92 41.49 -31.97
C TYR A 454 45.68 42.99 -31.86
N HIS A 455 45.96 43.72 -32.94
CA HIS A 455 45.43 45.03 -33.20
C HIS A 455 43.95 44.86 -33.49
N LEU A 456 43.15 44.77 -32.42
CA LEU A 456 41.76 45.17 -32.48
C LEU A 456 41.76 46.58 -33.06
N GLU A 457 41.42 46.72 -34.34
CA GLU A 457 41.00 47.97 -34.98
C GLU A 457 39.65 48.40 -34.41
N ILE A 458 39.54 48.44 -33.07
CA ILE A 458 38.66 49.41 -32.45
C ILE A 458 39.37 50.71 -32.74
N GLU A 459 38.81 51.57 -33.59
CA GLU A 459 39.35 52.90 -33.87
C GLU A 459 39.80 53.52 -32.54
N LYS A 460 41.11 53.53 -32.26
CA LYS A 460 41.63 54.06 -30.99
C LYS A 460 41.35 55.56 -30.85
N GLY A 461 40.86 56.20 -31.90
CA GLY A 461 40.36 57.58 -31.90
C GLY A 461 38.90 57.74 -31.47
N ALA A 462 38.08 56.69 -31.45
CA ALA A 462 36.66 56.78 -31.09
C ALA A 462 36.42 56.82 -29.56
N PHE A 463 37.37 56.28 -28.78
CA PHE A 463 37.29 56.20 -27.33
C PHE A 463 38.56 56.75 -26.67
N LYS A 464 38.40 57.59 -25.65
CA LYS A 464 39.49 58.22 -24.88
C LYS A 464 40.01 57.34 -23.74
N TYR A 465 39.38 56.20 -23.49
CA TYR A 465 39.66 55.21 -22.44
C TYR A 465 39.84 55.84 -21.04
N LYS A 466 38.99 56.81 -20.69
CA LYS A 466 38.98 57.47 -19.36
C LYS A 466 37.81 56.98 -18.51
N SER A 467 37.99 56.95 -17.19
CA SER A 467 36.92 56.61 -16.23
C SER A 467 35.68 57.52 -16.37
N THR A 468 35.89 58.80 -16.69
CA THR A 468 34.81 59.75 -16.97
C THR A 468 34.01 59.41 -18.22
N GLU A 469 34.67 58.91 -19.25
CA GLU A 469 34.02 58.50 -20.50
C GLU A 469 33.23 57.20 -20.30
N LEU A 470 33.79 56.23 -19.56
CA LEU A 470 33.05 55.04 -19.16
C LEU A 470 31.80 55.39 -18.35
N ASN A 471 31.91 56.30 -17.38
CA ASN A 471 30.75 56.75 -16.60
C ASN A 471 29.68 57.41 -17.47
N ASN A 472 30.08 58.22 -18.46
CA ASN A 472 29.14 58.79 -19.43
C ASN A 472 28.46 57.71 -20.27
N PHE A 473 29.20 56.70 -20.76
CA PHE A 473 28.59 55.58 -21.49
C PHE A 473 27.67 54.76 -20.60
N LEU A 474 28.04 54.51 -19.35
CA LEU A 474 27.18 53.82 -18.39
C LEU A 474 25.90 54.61 -18.10
N GLU A 475 25.95 55.95 -18.02
CA GLU A 475 24.74 56.77 -17.93
C GLU A 475 23.87 56.69 -19.18
N VAL A 476 24.48 56.75 -20.37
CA VAL A 476 23.76 56.61 -21.64
C VAL A 476 23.12 55.23 -21.75
N ILE A 477 23.85 54.17 -21.40
CA ILE A 477 23.34 52.80 -21.34
C ILE A 477 22.23 52.70 -20.31
N ARG A 478 22.34 53.33 -19.14
CA ARG A 478 21.27 53.33 -18.13
C ARG A 478 20.00 54.01 -18.63
N LYS A 479 20.13 55.14 -19.32
CA LYS A 479 18.98 55.83 -19.96
C LYS A 479 18.39 54.98 -21.10
N GLY A 480 19.24 54.37 -21.91
CA GLY A 480 18.84 53.45 -22.97
C GLY A 480 18.18 52.19 -22.44
N GLN A 481 18.62 51.67 -21.30
CA GLN A 481 18.07 50.48 -20.66
C GLN A 481 16.64 50.73 -20.18
N LEU A 482 16.35 51.90 -19.60
CA LEU A 482 14.98 52.28 -19.23
C LEU A 482 14.06 52.31 -20.47
N LEU A 483 14.49 53.00 -21.53
CA LEU A 483 13.75 53.06 -22.78
C LEU A 483 13.62 51.68 -23.45
N TYR A 484 14.63 50.83 -23.30
CA TYR A 484 14.61 49.47 -23.81
C TYR A 484 13.66 48.58 -23.01
N ASP A 485 13.63 48.70 -21.69
CA ASP A 485 12.73 47.92 -20.84
C ASP A 485 11.26 48.31 -21.10
N ASP A 486 10.98 49.58 -21.41
CA ASP A 486 9.67 50.03 -21.91
C ASP A 486 9.34 49.45 -23.30
N TYR A 487 10.33 49.33 -24.18
CA TYR A 487 10.17 48.74 -25.52
C TYR A 487 10.14 47.20 -25.54
N LYS A 488 10.76 46.55 -24.56
CA LYS A 488 11.04 45.10 -24.53
C LYS A 488 9.78 44.24 -24.68
N PRO A 489 8.62 44.56 -24.08
CA PRO A 489 7.36 43.84 -24.32
C PRO A 489 6.94 43.85 -25.80
N ASN A 490 7.24 44.95 -26.50
CA ASN A 490 6.77 45.22 -27.87
C ASN A 490 7.82 44.83 -28.93
N LYS A 491 8.97 44.28 -28.50
CA LYS A 491 10.08 43.87 -29.38
C LYS A 491 9.64 42.89 -30.47
N ASN A 492 8.68 42.03 -30.15
CA ASN A 492 8.15 41.03 -31.09
C ASN A 492 7.21 41.63 -32.13
N TYR A 493 6.63 42.82 -31.91
CA TYR A 493 5.73 43.52 -32.85
C TYR A 493 6.43 44.65 -33.60
N SER A 494 7.65 45.00 -33.19
CA SER A 494 8.39 46.08 -33.82
C SER A 494 8.77 45.77 -35.27
N PHE A 495 8.43 46.69 -36.17
CA PHE A 495 8.88 46.71 -37.56
C PHE A 495 10.40 46.90 -37.69
N LEU A 496 11.08 47.31 -36.61
CA LEU A 496 12.54 47.43 -36.56
C LEU A 496 13.25 46.09 -36.31
N ASN A 497 12.51 44.98 -36.15
CA ASN A 497 13.10 43.65 -36.03
C ASN A 497 13.54 43.12 -37.41
N PRO A 498 14.85 43.02 -37.71
CA PRO A 498 15.34 42.64 -39.04
C PRO A 498 14.93 41.22 -39.44
N LEU A 499 14.69 40.33 -38.47
CA LEU A 499 14.27 38.95 -38.72
C LEU A 499 12.88 38.86 -39.38
N LYS A 500 12.04 39.89 -39.21
CA LYS A 500 10.73 39.96 -39.86
C LYS A 500 10.80 40.30 -41.35
N LEU A 501 11.93 40.82 -41.81
CA LEU A 501 12.17 41.15 -43.21
C LEU A 501 12.73 39.96 -44.00
N ILE A 502 12.87 38.79 -43.35
CA ILE A 502 13.43 37.58 -43.92
C ILE A 502 12.30 36.59 -44.20
N GLY A 503 12.13 36.22 -45.47
CA GLY A 503 11.20 35.17 -45.90
C GLY A 503 11.04 35.13 -47.41
N ASP A 504 10.50 34.02 -47.91
CA ASP A 504 10.47 33.72 -49.35
C ASP A 504 9.25 34.34 -50.07
N ASN A 505 8.27 34.88 -49.33
CA ASN A 505 7.05 35.48 -49.88
C ASN A 505 6.87 36.94 -49.42
N PRO A 506 7.10 37.93 -50.30
CA PRO A 506 7.00 39.36 -49.98
C PRO A 506 5.61 39.80 -49.50
N PHE A 507 4.53 39.18 -49.99
CA PHE A 507 3.15 39.57 -49.63
C PHE A 507 2.81 39.18 -48.19
N VAL A 508 3.27 38.01 -47.74
CA VAL A 508 3.07 37.54 -46.37
C VAL A 508 3.85 38.40 -45.39
N ILE A 509 5.08 38.79 -45.75
CA ILE A 509 5.90 39.71 -44.95
C ILE A 509 5.21 41.06 -44.83
N GLU A 510 4.68 41.61 -45.93
CA GLU A 510 3.99 42.89 -45.92
C GLU A 510 2.70 42.88 -45.08
N GLU A 511 1.91 41.80 -45.16
CA GLU A 511 0.70 41.62 -44.36
C GLU A 511 1.03 41.49 -42.86
N GLN A 512 2.06 40.72 -42.54
CA GLN A 512 2.52 40.55 -41.16
C GLN A 512 3.00 41.88 -40.56
N LEU A 513 3.81 42.65 -41.29
CA LEU A 513 4.26 43.98 -40.86
C LEU A 513 3.08 44.96 -40.67
N LYS A 514 2.04 44.89 -41.52
CA LYS A 514 0.82 45.71 -41.36
C LYS A 514 0.04 45.35 -40.10
N ASN A 515 -0.11 44.06 -39.82
CA ASN A 515 -0.79 43.57 -38.62
C ASN A 515 -0.01 43.93 -37.34
N ASP A 516 1.30 43.74 -37.36
CA ASP A 516 2.19 44.13 -36.27
C ASP A 516 2.14 45.63 -35.97
N PHE A 517 2.10 46.47 -37.02
CA PHE A 517 1.96 47.92 -36.87
C PHE A 517 0.59 48.32 -36.31
N LEU A 518 -0.47 47.58 -36.65
CA LEU A 518 -1.81 47.77 -36.08
C LEU A 518 -1.85 47.42 -34.60
N GLU A 519 -1.27 46.29 -34.19
CA GLU A 519 -1.17 45.89 -32.78
C GLU A 519 -0.35 46.90 -31.97
N TYR A 520 0.80 47.32 -32.49
CA TYR A 520 1.62 48.36 -31.86
C TYR A 520 0.84 49.69 -31.68
N LYS A 521 0.02 50.07 -32.66
CA LYS A 521 -0.83 51.28 -32.58
C LYS A 521 -1.97 51.15 -31.58
N ILE A 522 -2.48 49.94 -31.35
CA ILE A 522 -3.50 49.66 -30.32
C ILE A 522 -2.87 49.79 -28.93
N GLU A 523 -1.71 49.18 -28.72
CA GLU A 523 -0.98 49.27 -27.45
C GLU A 523 -0.57 50.71 -27.12
N LEU A 524 -0.09 51.48 -28.10
CA LEU A 524 0.30 52.88 -27.90
C LEU A 524 -0.89 53.80 -27.53
N LYS A 525 -2.13 53.40 -27.82
CA LYS A 525 -3.35 54.09 -27.35
C LYS A 525 -3.81 53.66 -25.96
N SER A 526 -3.31 52.53 -25.45
CA SER A 526 -3.64 52.01 -24.11
C SER A 526 -2.68 52.47 -23.01
N ILE A 527 -1.58 53.12 -23.40
CA ILE A 527 -0.61 53.84 -22.56
C ILE A 527 -1.01 55.32 -22.55
#